data_AF-A0A829H7B7-F1
#
_entry.id   AF-A0A829H7B7-F1
#
_cell.length_a   1.000
_cell.length_b   1.000
_cell.length_c   1.000
_cell.angle_alpha   90.00
_cell.angle_beta   90.00
_cell.angle_gamma   90.00
#
_symmetry.space_group_name_H-M   'P 1'
#
loop_
_entity.id
_entity.type
_entity.pdbx_description
1 polymer ?
#
loop_
_entity_poly.entity_id
_entity_poly.type
_entity_poly.pdbx_seq_one_letter_code
_entity_poly.pdbx_strand_id
1 'polypeptide(L)'
;DRGRTIETAHRIIAGHQPQPPLIQLSALREYYFGGLEGDSGNAVITRTIRQFGVAAAFRAWRGSERFAGLVRSIREADPTHQAEDLPDLIARAHQAFTQVIAQSPDNSDILVVSHGMLLSALIHQLAPEDLPFMLLKNTSVTRVDITEKQWQVRGVNLTRERDILALRGSATSTAPDAASDQSPK
;
A
#
# COMPACT_ATOMS: atom_id res chain seq x y z
N ASP A 1 8.47 -14.90 -0.05
CA ASP A 1 7.50 -14.10 0.74
C ASP A 1 6.02 -14.54 0.61
N ARG A 2 5.54 -14.97 -0.57
CA ARG A 2 4.13 -15.34 -0.82
C ARG A 2 3.47 -16.28 0.22
N GLY A 3 4.21 -17.22 0.80
CA GLY A 3 3.69 -18.15 1.81
C GLY A 3 3.18 -17.45 3.08
N ARG A 4 3.87 -16.39 3.54
CA ARG A 4 3.49 -15.65 4.76
C ARG A 4 2.20 -14.85 4.55
N THR A 5 2.01 -14.29 3.37
CA THR A 5 0.81 -13.55 2.98
C THR A 5 -0.41 -14.45 2.97
N ILE A 6 -0.29 -15.62 2.34
CA ILE A 6 -1.37 -16.61 2.26
C ILE A 6 -1.71 -17.15 3.66
N GLU A 7 -0.70 -17.45 4.49
CA GLU A 7 -0.92 -17.90 5.86
C GLU A 7 -1.66 -16.84 6.70
N THR A 8 -1.25 -15.57 6.57
CA THR A 8 -1.90 -14.45 7.26
C THR A 8 -3.36 -14.31 6.85
N ALA A 9 -3.65 -14.39 5.54
CA ALA A 9 -5.01 -14.34 5.02
C ALA A 9 -5.88 -15.47 5.58
N HIS A 10 -5.38 -16.72 5.59
CA HIS A 10 -6.11 -17.86 6.16
C HIS A 10 -6.43 -17.66 7.64
N ARG A 11 -5.47 -17.15 8.44
CA ARG A 11 -5.69 -16.88 9.87
C ARG A 11 -6.79 -15.84 10.09
N ILE A 12 -6.84 -14.81 9.25
CA ILE A 12 -7.89 -13.78 9.33
C ILE A 12 -9.25 -14.37 8.93
N ILE A 13 -9.32 -15.10 7.81
CA ILE A 13 -10.55 -15.73 7.31
C ILE A 13 -11.13 -16.71 8.33
N ALA A 14 -10.28 -17.49 9.00
CA ALA A 14 -10.70 -18.45 10.04
C ALA A 14 -11.44 -17.80 11.22
N GLY A 15 -11.22 -16.49 11.46
CA GLY A 15 -11.92 -15.71 12.48
C GLY A 15 -13.28 -15.14 12.06
N HIS A 16 -13.74 -15.36 10.82
CA HIS A 16 -14.99 -14.77 10.29
C HIS A 16 -16.06 -15.83 10.01
N GLN A 17 -17.33 -15.48 10.23
CA GLN A 17 -18.49 -16.28 9.82
C GLN A 17 -19.57 -15.39 9.15
N PRO A 18 -20.00 -15.71 7.91
CA PRO A 18 -19.44 -16.74 7.03
C PRO A 18 -18.00 -16.42 6.62
N GLN A 19 -17.22 -17.44 6.24
CA GLN A 19 -15.85 -17.24 5.77
C GLN A 19 -15.88 -16.56 4.39
N PRO A 20 -15.24 -15.38 4.22
CA PRO A 20 -15.18 -14.73 2.92
C PRO A 20 -14.29 -15.52 1.93
N PRO A 21 -14.52 -15.39 0.62
CA PRO A 21 -13.70 -16.06 -0.39
C PRO A 21 -12.26 -15.55 -0.37
N LEU A 22 -11.30 -16.46 -0.55
CA LEU A 22 -9.89 -16.12 -0.73
C LEU A 22 -9.53 -16.11 -2.21
N ILE A 23 -9.23 -14.93 -2.76
CA ILE A 23 -8.77 -14.76 -4.14
C ILE A 23 -7.29 -14.39 -4.12
N GLN A 24 -6.47 -15.14 -4.85
CA GLN A 24 -5.03 -14.87 -4.98
C GLN A 24 -4.75 -14.16 -6.29
N LEU A 25 -4.12 -12.98 -6.23
CA LEU A 25 -3.69 -12.22 -7.40
C LEU A 25 -2.17 -12.11 -7.43
N SER A 26 -1.54 -12.62 -8.50
CA SER A 26 -0.09 -12.57 -8.67
C SER A 26 0.46 -11.14 -8.75
N ALA A 27 -0.37 -10.19 -9.20
CA ALA A 27 -0.04 -8.77 -9.26
C ALA A 27 0.19 -8.14 -7.86
N LEU A 28 -0.40 -8.74 -6.81
CA LEU A 28 -0.22 -8.34 -5.41
C LEU A 28 1.07 -8.87 -4.76
N ARG A 29 1.99 -9.44 -5.56
CA ARG A 29 3.31 -9.86 -5.08
C ARG A 29 4.14 -8.66 -4.60
N GLU A 30 5.07 -8.93 -3.68
CA GLU A 30 6.05 -7.94 -3.25
C GLU A 30 6.87 -7.40 -4.43
N TYR A 31 7.44 -6.20 -4.22
CA TYR A 31 8.52 -5.65 -5.04
C TYR A 31 9.55 -6.72 -5.40
N TYR A 32 9.95 -6.76 -6.67
CA TYR A 32 11.00 -7.66 -7.11
C TYR A 32 12.37 -7.03 -6.82
N PHE A 33 13.14 -7.66 -5.94
CA PHE A 33 14.45 -7.17 -5.48
C PHE A 33 15.61 -7.55 -6.41
N GLY A 34 15.33 -8.21 -7.54
CA GLY A 34 16.37 -8.66 -8.47
C GLY A 34 17.32 -9.66 -7.82
N GLY A 35 18.63 -9.43 -7.96
CA GLY A 35 19.68 -10.24 -7.33
C GLY A 35 19.80 -10.08 -5.81
N LEU A 36 19.01 -9.20 -5.19
CA LEU A 36 18.99 -8.99 -3.74
C LEU A 36 17.91 -9.84 -3.03
N GLU A 37 17.16 -10.67 -3.75
CA GLU A 37 16.21 -11.59 -3.16
C GLU A 37 16.89 -12.51 -2.13
N GLY A 38 16.38 -12.49 -0.89
CA GLY A 38 16.95 -13.26 0.23
C GLY A 38 17.93 -12.49 1.13
N ASP A 39 18.37 -11.30 0.73
CA ASP A 39 19.14 -10.42 1.61
C ASP A 39 18.25 -9.83 2.72
N SER A 40 18.83 -9.65 3.91
CA SER A 40 18.12 -8.94 4.98
C SER A 40 17.94 -7.45 4.62
N GLY A 41 16.82 -6.84 5.03
CA GLY A 41 16.61 -5.40 4.82
C GLY A 41 17.74 -4.52 5.38
N ASN A 42 18.40 -4.96 6.46
CA ASN A 42 19.59 -4.31 6.99
C ASN A 42 20.79 -4.38 6.04
N ALA A 43 20.96 -5.47 5.29
CA ALA A 43 22.03 -5.62 4.31
C ALA A 43 21.83 -4.66 3.12
N VAL A 44 20.58 -4.50 2.66
CA VAL A 44 20.20 -3.54 1.62
C VAL A 44 20.49 -2.10 2.08
N ILE A 45 20.01 -1.72 3.26
CA ILE A 45 20.28 -0.41 3.87
C ILE A 45 21.79 -0.16 4.03
N THR A 46 22.54 -1.17 4.48
CA THR A 46 23.99 -1.07 4.66
C THR A 46 24.71 -0.87 3.32
N ARG A 47 24.33 -1.59 2.26
CA ARG A 47 24.89 -1.39 0.91
C ARG A 47 24.60 0.00 0.38
N THR A 48 23.37 0.49 0.53
CA THR A 48 23.00 1.85 0.15
C THR A 48 23.84 2.90 0.89
N ILE A 49 24.00 2.77 2.20
CA ILE A 49 24.82 3.69 3.01
C ILE A 49 26.30 3.64 2.57
N ARG A 50 26.83 2.44 2.27
CA ARG A 50 28.21 2.27 1.78
C ARG A 50 28.44 2.89 0.40
N GLN A 51 27.44 2.81 -0.49
CA GLN A 51 27.57 3.24 -1.88
C GLN A 51 27.38 4.76 -2.04
N PHE A 52 26.48 5.38 -1.28
CA PHE A 52 26.12 6.80 -1.44
C PHE A 52 26.59 7.70 -0.29
N GLY A 53 27.04 7.12 0.82
CA GLY A 53 27.43 7.85 2.02
C GLY A 53 26.22 8.35 2.84
N VAL A 54 26.41 8.47 4.15
CA VAL A 54 25.34 8.74 5.13
C VAL A 54 24.56 10.03 4.80
N ALA A 55 25.25 11.12 4.49
CA ALA A 55 24.59 12.42 4.27
C ALA A 55 23.79 12.50 2.95
N ALA A 56 24.15 11.73 1.92
CA ALA A 56 23.37 11.67 0.68
C ALA A 56 22.18 10.71 0.84
N ALA A 57 22.39 9.57 1.51
CA ALA A 57 21.31 8.63 1.85
C ALA A 57 20.22 9.32 2.70
N PHE A 58 20.60 10.07 3.74
CA PHE A 58 19.65 10.82 4.58
C PHE A 58 18.95 11.98 3.85
N ARG A 59 19.54 12.53 2.78
CA ARG A 59 18.88 13.55 1.94
C ARG A 59 17.90 12.91 0.96
N ALA A 60 18.27 11.78 0.36
CA ALA A 60 17.41 11.00 -0.51
C ALA A 60 16.19 10.42 0.23
N TRP A 61 16.24 10.33 1.57
CA TRP A 61 15.15 9.81 2.40
C TRP A 61 14.31 10.88 3.12
N ARG A 62 14.36 12.14 2.67
CA ARG A 62 13.55 13.23 3.23
C ARG A 62 12.33 13.55 2.35
N GLY A 63 11.25 13.94 3.01
CA GLY A 63 10.00 14.35 2.35
C GLY A 63 9.30 13.19 1.61
N SER A 64 8.44 13.56 0.67
CA SER A 64 7.67 12.66 -0.21
C SER A 64 8.56 11.84 -1.17
N GLU A 65 9.75 12.34 -1.52
CA GLU A 65 10.73 11.66 -2.39
C GLU A 65 11.45 10.48 -1.73
N ARG A 66 11.25 10.24 -0.43
CA ARG A 66 11.98 9.19 0.29
C ARG A 66 11.80 7.79 -0.28
N PHE A 67 10.58 7.50 -0.71
CA PHE A 67 10.22 6.17 -1.21
C PHE A 67 10.84 5.96 -2.58
N ALA A 68 10.80 6.99 -3.43
CA ALA A 68 11.52 7.01 -4.69
C ALA A 68 13.03 6.80 -4.50
N GLY A 69 13.62 7.50 -3.52
CA GLY A 69 15.02 7.35 -3.16
C GLY A 69 15.37 5.93 -2.68
N LEU A 70 14.49 5.29 -1.89
CA LEU A 70 14.65 3.91 -1.46
C LEU A 70 14.61 2.93 -2.63
N VAL A 71 13.57 2.97 -3.46
CA VAL A 71 13.42 2.07 -4.63
C VAL A 71 14.62 2.22 -5.57
N ARG A 72 15.02 3.47 -5.85
CA ARG A 72 16.21 3.76 -6.66
C ARG A 72 17.47 3.15 -6.05
N SER A 73 17.67 3.32 -4.74
CA SER A 73 18.84 2.79 -4.04
C SER A 73 18.92 1.26 -4.08
N ILE A 74 17.77 0.58 -4.00
CA ILE A 74 17.70 -0.88 -4.12
C ILE A 74 18.09 -1.30 -5.53
N ARG A 75 17.53 -0.65 -6.55
CA ARG A 75 17.85 -0.92 -7.96
C ARG A 75 19.31 -0.65 -8.31
N GLU A 76 19.90 0.41 -7.78
CA GLU A 76 21.33 0.73 -7.98
C GLU A 76 22.26 -0.25 -7.23
N ALA A 77 21.79 -0.87 -6.14
CA ALA A 77 22.53 -1.87 -5.38
C ALA A 77 22.35 -3.30 -5.92
N ASP A 78 21.36 -3.53 -6.79
CA ASP A 78 21.08 -4.82 -7.39
C ASP A 78 22.10 -5.17 -8.48
N PRO A 79 22.94 -6.22 -8.29
CA PRO A 79 23.95 -6.60 -9.26
C PRO A 79 23.39 -7.14 -10.58
N THR A 80 22.13 -7.57 -10.62
CA THR A 80 21.51 -8.08 -11.86
C THR A 80 20.79 -6.98 -12.64
N HIS A 81 20.57 -5.81 -12.02
CA HIS A 81 19.78 -4.69 -12.56
C HIS A 81 18.34 -5.07 -12.94
N GLN A 82 17.82 -6.13 -12.34
CA GLN A 82 16.47 -6.64 -12.60
C GLN A 82 15.44 -6.17 -11.58
N ALA A 83 15.88 -5.58 -10.46
CA ALA A 83 14.99 -5.01 -9.46
C ALA A 83 14.05 -3.97 -10.10
N GLU A 84 12.76 -4.00 -9.76
CA GLU A 84 11.76 -3.11 -10.35
C GLU A 84 12.16 -1.63 -10.15
N ASP A 85 11.88 -0.79 -11.14
CA ASP A 85 11.99 0.66 -10.93
C ASP A 85 10.70 1.22 -10.32
N LEU A 86 10.76 2.48 -9.89
CA LEU A 86 9.62 3.12 -9.23
C LEU A 86 8.40 3.27 -10.15
N PRO A 87 8.53 3.75 -11.41
CA PRO A 87 7.39 3.81 -12.34
C PRO A 87 6.70 2.46 -12.53
N ASP A 88 7.46 1.39 -12.76
CA ASP A 88 6.92 0.05 -12.98
C ASP A 88 6.21 -0.48 -11.71
N LEU A 89 6.80 -0.24 -10.53
CA LEU A 89 6.21 -0.62 -9.25
C LEU A 89 4.88 0.11 -9.00
N ILE A 90 4.83 1.43 -9.24
CA ILE A 90 3.61 2.24 -9.08
C ILE A 90 2.54 1.78 -10.07
N ALA A 91 2.88 1.61 -11.35
CA ALA A 91 1.95 1.16 -12.38
C ALA A 91 1.37 -0.21 -12.04
N ARG A 92 2.23 -1.15 -11.61
CA ARG A 92 1.80 -2.49 -11.18
C ARG A 92 0.91 -2.44 -9.95
N ALA A 93 1.26 -1.64 -8.94
CA ALA A 93 0.43 -1.47 -7.74
C ALA A 93 -0.96 -0.93 -8.13
N HIS A 94 -1.01 0.16 -8.89
CA HIS A 94 -2.27 0.75 -9.35
C HIS A 94 -3.12 -0.23 -10.15
N GLN A 95 -2.52 -0.96 -11.09
CA GLN A 95 -3.21 -1.98 -11.89
C GLN A 95 -3.75 -3.12 -11.02
N ALA A 96 -2.96 -3.60 -10.05
CA ALA A 96 -3.39 -4.66 -9.14
C ALA A 96 -4.62 -4.26 -8.33
N PHE A 97 -4.63 -3.05 -7.77
CA PHE A 97 -5.76 -2.55 -6.99
C PHE A 97 -6.97 -2.21 -7.87
N THR A 98 -6.75 -1.72 -9.10
CA THR A 98 -7.83 -1.56 -10.09
C THR A 98 -8.49 -2.89 -10.41
N GLN A 99 -7.70 -3.95 -10.56
CA GLN A 99 -8.23 -5.31 -10.76
C GLN A 99 -9.01 -5.81 -9.54
N VAL A 100 -8.53 -5.54 -8.31
CA VAL A 100 -9.27 -5.88 -7.08
C VAL A 100 -10.64 -5.20 -7.06
N ILE A 101 -10.70 -3.90 -7.36
CA ILE A 101 -11.97 -3.14 -7.40
C ILE A 101 -12.91 -3.75 -8.44
N ALA A 102 -12.43 -3.97 -9.66
CA ALA A 102 -13.24 -4.50 -10.76
C ALA A 102 -13.78 -5.93 -10.51
N GLN A 103 -13.13 -6.70 -9.64
CA GLN A 103 -13.55 -8.06 -9.27
C GLN A 103 -14.38 -8.11 -7.99
N SER A 104 -14.59 -6.97 -7.33
CA SER A 104 -15.29 -6.91 -6.05
C SER A 104 -16.73 -6.41 -6.21
N PRO A 105 -17.65 -6.82 -5.33
CA PRO A 105 -19.00 -6.27 -5.32
C PRO A 105 -19.00 -4.76 -5.02
N ASP A 106 -19.95 -4.04 -5.60
CA ASP A 106 -20.17 -2.64 -5.27
C ASP A 106 -20.47 -2.46 -3.77
N ASN A 107 -20.03 -1.34 -3.20
CA ASN A 107 -20.26 -0.98 -1.80
C ASN A 107 -19.84 -2.06 -0.78
N SER A 108 -18.71 -2.73 -1.02
CA SER A 108 -18.17 -3.77 -0.14
C SER A 108 -16.85 -3.37 0.54
N ASP A 109 -16.62 -3.91 1.74
CA ASP A 109 -15.32 -3.84 2.41
C ASP A 109 -14.42 -4.97 1.89
N ILE A 110 -13.28 -4.61 1.30
CA ILE A 110 -12.33 -5.56 0.72
C ILE A 110 -11.06 -5.58 1.56
N LEU A 111 -10.66 -6.76 2.04
CA LEU A 111 -9.37 -6.94 2.70
C LEU A 111 -8.33 -7.44 1.70
N VAL A 112 -7.30 -6.63 1.47
CA VAL A 112 -6.14 -7.01 0.67
C VAL A 112 -4.96 -7.31 1.60
N VAL A 113 -4.49 -8.55 1.61
CA VAL A 113 -3.27 -8.95 2.33
C VAL A 113 -2.11 -8.99 1.34
N SER A 114 -1.10 -8.13 1.54
CA SER A 114 0.05 -8.01 0.65
C SER A 114 1.28 -7.56 1.44
N HIS A 115 2.20 -6.85 0.79
CA HIS A 115 3.58 -6.68 1.22
C HIS A 115 3.98 -5.21 1.33
N GLY A 116 5.07 -4.95 2.05
CA GLY A 116 5.46 -3.62 2.49
C GLY A 116 5.76 -2.67 1.33
N MET A 117 6.57 -3.10 0.36
CA MET A 117 6.97 -2.22 -0.74
C MET A 117 5.82 -1.99 -1.71
N LEU A 118 5.04 -3.03 -2.06
CA LEU A 118 3.87 -2.89 -2.92
C LEU A 118 2.83 -1.92 -2.33
N LEU A 119 2.45 -2.13 -1.07
CA LEU A 119 1.46 -1.28 -0.40
C LEU A 119 1.99 0.15 -0.21
N SER A 120 3.29 0.30 0.06
CA SER A 120 3.93 1.62 0.15
C SER A 120 3.95 2.35 -1.19
N ALA A 121 4.07 1.64 -2.32
CA ALA A 121 3.99 2.24 -3.65
C ALA A 121 2.60 2.82 -3.93
N LEU A 122 1.53 2.11 -3.54
CA LEU A 122 0.18 2.63 -3.64
C LEU A 122 0.01 3.88 -2.76
N ILE A 123 0.43 3.84 -1.50
CA ILE A 123 0.31 4.98 -0.58
C ILE A 123 1.14 6.16 -1.08
N HIS A 124 2.34 5.92 -1.61
CA HIS A 124 3.18 6.95 -2.19
C HIS A 124 2.50 7.66 -3.37
N GLN A 125 1.77 6.91 -4.21
CA GLN A 125 1.00 7.49 -5.31
C GLN A 125 -0.18 8.35 -4.82
N LEU A 126 -0.86 7.93 -3.75
CA LEU A 126 -2.11 8.56 -3.29
C LEU A 126 -1.89 9.69 -2.26
N ALA A 127 -0.99 9.47 -1.31
CA ALA A 127 -0.75 10.32 -0.14
C ALA A 127 0.73 10.18 0.29
N PRO A 128 1.69 10.71 -0.48
CA PRO A 128 3.11 10.49 -0.24
C PRO A 128 3.60 11.04 1.12
N GLU A 129 2.93 12.07 1.65
CA GLU A 129 3.25 12.66 2.96
C GLU A 129 2.81 11.77 4.14
N ASP A 130 1.85 10.86 3.94
CA ASP A 130 1.36 9.94 4.97
C ASP A 130 2.20 8.66 5.07
N LEU A 131 3.15 8.46 4.14
CA LEU A 131 3.98 7.26 4.12
C LEU A 131 4.99 7.27 5.29
N PRO A 132 4.98 6.25 6.16
CA PRO A 132 5.86 6.19 7.33
C PRO A 132 7.34 6.06 6.97
N PHE A 133 8.20 6.65 7.80
CA PHE A 133 9.66 6.59 7.61
C PHE A 133 10.22 5.17 7.57
N MET A 134 9.74 4.29 8.46
CA MET A 134 10.17 2.88 8.54
C MET A 134 9.31 1.94 7.68
N LEU A 135 8.63 2.46 6.66
CA LEU A 135 7.60 1.74 5.89
C LEU A 135 6.49 1.15 6.80
N LEU A 136 5.66 0.30 6.20
CA LEU A 136 4.54 -0.35 6.88
C LEU A 136 5.05 -1.43 7.84
N LYS A 137 4.50 -1.46 9.05
CA LYS A 137 4.76 -2.51 10.03
C LYS A 137 4.03 -3.79 9.59
N ASN A 138 4.61 -4.93 9.93
CA ASN A 138 3.92 -6.21 9.77
C ASN A 138 2.57 -6.17 10.50
N THR A 139 1.53 -6.76 9.89
CA THR A 139 0.15 -6.81 10.42
C THR A 139 -0.47 -5.43 10.70
N SER A 140 0.10 -4.36 10.14
CA SER A 140 -0.56 -3.06 10.14
C SER A 140 -1.67 -3.02 9.08
N VAL A 141 -2.64 -2.14 9.30
CA VAL A 141 -3.75 -1.88 8.39
C VAL A 141 -3.64 -0.46 7.85
N THR A 142 -3.78 -0.34 6.53
CA THR A 142 -3.99 0.92 5.83
C THR A 142 -5.38 0.87 5.23
N ARG A 143 -6.16 1.93 5.39
CA ARG A 143 -7.50 2.04 4.79
C ARG A 143 -7.48 3.08 3.68
N VAL A 144 -8.02 2.68 2.54
CA VAL A 144 -8.29 3.55 1.39
C VAL A 144 -9.78 3.43 1.08
N ASP A 145 -10.49 4.56 1.11
CA ASP A 145 -11.88 4.63 0.66
C ASP A 145 -11.89 4.93 -0.83
N ILE A 146 -12.66 4.15 -1.59
CA ILE A 146 -12.67 4.22 -3.05
C ILE A 146 -14.09 4.58 -3.48
N THR A 147 -14.18 5.61 -4.31
CA THR A 147 -15.41 6.01 -5.00
C THR A 147 -15.11 6.08 -6.49
N GLU A 148 -16.15 6.19 -7.33
CA GLU A 148 -16.01 6.24 -8.80
C GLU A 148 -14.97 7.26 -9.31
N LYS A 149 -14.72 8.33 -8.56
CA LYS A 149 -13.85 9.45 -8.99
C LYS A 149 -12.54 9.60 -8.21
N GLN A 150 -12.39 8.93 -7.07
CA GLN A 150 -11.26 9.21 -6.16
C GLN A 150 -10.94 8.03 -5.24
N TRP A 151 -9.65 7.87 -4.96
CA TRP A 151 -9.12 6.96 -3.96
C TRP A 151 -8.57 7.83 -2.83
N GLN A 152 -9.17 7.72 -1.64
CA GLN A 152 -8.84 8.56 -0.49
C GLN A 152 -8.20 7.72 0.60
N VAL A 153 -6.96 8.03 0.96
CA VAL A 153 -6.30 7.42 2.12
C VAL A 153 -6.95 7.94 3.40
N ARG A 154 -7.46 7.04 4.24
CA ARG A 154 -8.13 7.37 5.52
C ARG A 154 -7.24 7.18 6.74
N GLY A 155 -6.26 6.30 6.62
CA GLY A 155 -5.27 6.04 7.67
C GLY A 155 -4.23 5.04 7.19
N VAL A 156 -2.99 5.24 7.63
CA VAL A 156 -1.82 4.48 7.18
C VAL A 156 -1.15 3.80 8.37
N ASN A 157 -0.72 2.55 8.19
CA ASN A 157 0.15 1.83 9.13
C ASN A 157 -0.43 1.71 10.56
N LEU A 158 -1.75 1.53 10.66
CA LEU A 158 -2.47 1.39 11.93
C LEU A 158 -2.22 0.01 12.54
N THR A 159 -1.91 -0.04 13.83
CA THR A 159 -1.60 -1.30 14.54
C THR A 159 -2.45 -1.51 15.78
N ARG A 160 -3.16 -0.48 16.23
CA ARG A 160 -4.08 -0.58 17.37
C ARG A 160 -5.48 -0.81 16.85
N GLU A 161 -6.16 -1.81 17.41
CA GLU A 161 -7.53 -2.17 17.05
C GLU A 161 -8.47 -0.95 17.11
N ARG A 162 -8.39 -0.14 18.17
CA ARG A 162 -9.21 1.06 18.33
C ARG A 162 -9.05 2.07 17.18
N ASP A 163 -7.82 2.22 16.66
CA ASP A 163 -7.53 3.19 15.60
C ASP A 163 -8.07 2.65 14.26
N ILE A 164 -8.01 1.33 14.05
CA ILE A 164 -8.59 0.64 12.88
C ILE A 164 -10.12 0.73 12.91
N LEU A 165 -10.74 0.44 14.05
CA LEU A 165 -12.19 0.48 14.21
C LEU A 165 -12.76 1.89 14.10
N ALA A 166 -12.02 2.91 14.54
CA ALA A 166 -12.43 4.31 14.39
C ALA A 166 -12.67 4.71 12.92
N LEU A 167 -11.97 4.07 11.98
CA LEU A 167 -12.17 4.34 10.56
C LEU A 167 -13.46 3.74 9.98
N ARG A 168 -14.09 2.75 10.63
CA ARG A 168 -15.35 2.13 10.13
C ARG A 168 -16.54 3.08 10.12
N GLY A 169 -16.55 4.10 10.98
CA GLY A 169 -17.69 4.99 11.20
C GLY A 169 -17.68 6.31 10.40
N SER A 170 -16.68 6.56 9.56
CA SER A 170 -16.49 7.88 8.91
C SER A 170 -17.06 8.01 7.49
N ALA A 171 -17.89 7.06 7.04
CA ALA A 171 -18.61 7.16 5.78
C ALA A 171 -19.81 8.09 5.92
N THR A 172 -19.57 9.39 6.14
CA THR A 172 -20.64 10.39 6.14
C THR A 172 -20.72 11.03 4.77
N SER A 173 -21.81 10.68 4.08
CA SER A 173 -22.52 11.45 3.06
C SER A 173 -22.29 12.97 3.19
N THR A 174 -21.81 13.58 2.11
CA THR A 174 -22.12 14.97 1.79
C THR A 174 -22.59 15.02 0.34
N ALA A 175 -23.81 14.54 0.11
CA ALA A 175 -24.62 15.06 -0.98
C ALA A 175 -25.33 16.31 -0.45
N PRO A 176 -25.26 17.47 -1.14
CA PRO A 176 -26.09 18.60 -0.77
C PRO A 176 -27.54 18.28 -1.13
N ASP A 177 -28.39 18.22 -0.10
CA ASP A 177 -29.82 18.42 -0.23
C ASP A 177 -30.04 19.83 -0.78
N ALA A 178 -30.40 19.94 -2.06
CA ALA A 178 -31.01 21.13 -2.62
C ALA A 178 -32.43 20.78 -3.01
N ALA A 179 -33.30 21.02 -2.05
CA ALA A 179 -34.73 20.84 -2.09
C ALA A 179 -35.40 21.60 -3.26
N SER A 180 -36.35 20.90 -3.87
CA SER A 180 -37.67 21.41 -4.26
C SER A 180 -37.77 22.74 -5.00
N ASP A 181 -37.95 22.59 -6.32
CA ASP A 181 -39.08 23.16 -7.06
C ASP A 181 -40.20 23.72 -6.17
N GLN A 182 -40.37 25.05 -6.19
CA GLN A 182 -41.62 25.74 -5.91
C GLN A 182 -41.60 27.10 -6.60
N SER A 183 -42.17 27.12 -7.80
CA SER A 183 -42.74 28.36 -8.37
C SER A 183 -43.92 28.82 -7.50
N PRO A 184 -44.17 30.13 -7.38
CA PRO A 184 -45.46 30.58 -7.88
C PRO A 184 -45.47 31.98 -8.52
N LYS A 185 -46.25 32.06 -9.61
CA LYS A 185 -46.99 33.20 -10.20
C LYS A 185 -46.24 34.45 -10.63
#